data_AF-A0A0M2JXX4-F1
#
_entry.id   AF-A0A0M2JXX4-F1
#
_cell.length_a   1.000
_cell.length_b   1.000
_cell.length_c   1.000
_cell.angle_alpha   90.00
_cell.angle_beta   90.00
_cell.angle_gamma   90.00
#
_symmetry.space_group_name_H-M   'P 1'
#
loop_
_entity.id
_entity.type
_entity.pdbx_description
1 polymer ?
#
loop_
_entity_poly.entity_id
_entity_poly.type
_entity_poly.pdbx_seq_one_letter_code
_entity_poly.pdbx_strand_id
1 'polypeptide(L)'
;MRALFLALGEPDRTPVSDLPDHLWQPPVVYGVHPVFDLAETFGPGDAGYTGGHPRRGGHLSLPCYDENGDVGVLETTFHKGETMVEYVTYPREPAQVHAALYKLLEQSEVRH
;
A
#
# COMPACT_ATOMS: atom_id res chain seq x y z
N MET A 1 -4.00 3.47 11.50
CA MET A 1 -3.97 1.99 11.56
C MET A 1 -2.55 1.39 11.46
N ARG A 2 -1.54 2.19 11.11
CA ARG A 2 -0.10 1.85 11.14
C ARG A 2 0.38 1.06 12.38
N ALA A 3 -0.11 1.36 13.58
CA ALA A 3 0.28 0.65 14.80
C ALA A 3 -0.07 -0.85 14.78
N LEU A 4 -1.16 -1.25 14.11
CA LEU A 4 -1.57 -2.65 13.97
C LEU A 4 -0.65 -3.41 13.03
N PHE A 5 -0.24 -2.78 11.92
CA PHE A 5 0.75 -3.33 11.00
C PHE A 5 2.12 -3.48 11.67
N LEU A 6 2.57 -2.47 12.43
CA LEU A 6 3.83 -2.55 13.19
C LEU A 6 3.81 -3.64 14.28
N ALA A 7 2.63 -4.03 14.78
CA ALA A 7 2.49 -5.10 15.76
C ALA A 7 2.72 -6.51 15.16
N LEU A 8 2.72 -6.65 13.83
CA LEU A 8 3.07 -7.89 13.12
C LEU A 8 4.60 -8.08 12.95
N GLY A 9 5.40 -7.10 13.39
CA GLY A 9 6.85 -7.14 13.27
C GLY A 9 7.38 -6.36 12.08
N GLU A 10 8.62 -6.67 11.68
CA GLU A 10 9.30 -5.97 10.60
C GLU A 10 8.67 -6.31 9.25
N PRO A 11 8.33 -5.31 8.41
CA PRO A 11 7.77 -5.56 7.10
C PRO A 11 8.84 -5.99 6.09
N ASP A 12 8.41 -6.76 5.10
CA ASP A 12 9.17 -6.98 3.87
C ASP A 12 8.73 -5.95 2.82
N ARG A 13 9.70 -5.37 2.10
CA ARG A 13 9.47 -4.25 1.17
C ARG A 13 9.88 -4.67 -0.22
N THR A 14 8.91 -4.72 -1.12
CA THR A 14 9.15 -4.97 -2.54
C THR A 14 8.86 -3.70 -3.34
N PRO A 15 9.88 -3.06 -3.96
CA PRO A 15 9.65 -1.97 -4.89
C PRO A 15 8.78 -2.42 -6.06
N VAL A 16 7.74 -1.66 -6.39
CA VAL A 16 6.90 -1.93 -7.58
C VAL A 16 7.51 -1.23 -8.82
N SER A 17 8.37 -0.23 -8.62
CA SER A 17 8.87 0.68 -9.66
C SER A 17 10.15 0.27 -10.40
N ASP A 18 10.78 -0.87 -10.08
CA ASP A 18 11.98 -1.36 -10.81
C ASP A 18 11.67 -2.39 -11.91
N LEU A 19 10.39 -2.53 -12.28
CA LEU A 19 9.99 -3.44 -13.35
C LEU A 19 10.06 -2.72 -14.70
N PRO A 20 10.78 -3.26 -15.69
CA PRO A 20 10.97 -2.60 -16.97
C PRO A 20 9.62 -2.41 -17.70
N ASP A 21 9.48 -1.29 -18.43
CA ASP A 21 8.24 -0.74 -19.05
C ASP A 21 7.32 -1.74 -19.80
N HIS A 22 7.82 -2.91 -20.18
CA HIS A 22 7.07 -4.00 -20.81
C HIS A 22 6.33 -4.91 -19.81
N LEU A 23 6.54 -4.68 -18.52
CA LEU A 23 5.80 -5.22 -17.38
C LEU A 23 4.98 -4.11 -16.72
N TRP A 24 4.21 -3.36 -17.53
CA TRP A 24 3.00 -2.67 -17.02
C TRP A 24 1.88 -3.66 -16.65
N GLN A 25 2.22 -4.93 -16.50
CA GLN A 25 1.67 -5.72 -15.43
C GLN A 25 2.69 -5.55 -14.30
N PRO A 26 2.40 -4.82 -13.21
CA PRO A 26 3.09 -5.16 -11.97
C PRO A 26 3.00 -6.71 -11.82
N PRO A 27 3.65 -7.35 -10.85
CA PRO A 27 2.85 -8.32 -10.13
C PRO A 27 1.64 -7.50 -9.65
N VAL A 28 0.63 -7.31 -10.51
CA VAL A 28 -0.75 -7.18 -10.13
C VAL A 28 -0.83 -8.39 -9.26
N VAL A 29 -0.75 -8.14 -7.97
CA VAL A 29 -1.05 -9.12 -6.98
C VAL A 29 -2.50 -9.41 -7.29
N TYR A 30 -2.72 -10.34 -8.22
CA TYR A 30 -4.04 -10.73 -8.66
C TYR A 30 -4.70 -11.19 -7.37
N GLY A 31 -5.82 -10.55 -7.05
CA GLY A 31 -6.48 -10.76 -5.77
C GLY A 31 -6.05 -9.85 -4.63
N VAL A 32 -5.38 -8.70 -4.86
CA VAL A 32 -5.24 -7.66 -3.82
C VAL A 32 -6.42 -6.71 -3.81
N HIS A 33 -6.94 -6.49 -2.61
CA HIS A 33 -8.11 -5.71 -2.27
C HIS A 33 -7.70 -4.45 -1.51
N PRO A 34 -7.53 -3.29 -2.20
CA PRO A 34 -7.20 -2.04 -1.55
C PRO A 34 -8.39 -1.48 -0.76
N VAL A 35 -8.11 -1.01 0.47
CA VAL A 35 -9.12 -0.48 1.39
C VAL A 35 -9.00 1.04 1.47
N PHE A 36 -9.68 1.73 0.54
CA PHE A 36 -9.60 3.19 0.39
C PHE A 36 -10.11 3.97 1.61
N ASP A 37 -11.10 3.45 2.33
CA ASP A 37 -11.65 4.09 3.54
C ASP A 37 -10.61 4.23 4.66
N LEU A 38 -9.57 3.40 4.62
CA LEU A 38 -8.47 3.41 5.59
C LEU A 38 -7.19 4.03 5.01
N ALA A 39 -7.24 4.70 3.86
CA ALA A 39 -6.06 5.34 3.28
C ALA A 39 -5.53 6.48 4.18
N GLU A 40 -4.22 6.52 4.40
CA GLU A 40 -3.55 7.56 5.18
C GLU A 40 -2.65 8.40 4.26
N THR A 41 -2.76 9.73 4.31
CA THR A 41 -1.87 10.65 3.59
C THR A 41 -1.02 11.48 4.54
N PHE A 42 0.27 11.59 4.24
CA PHE A 42 1.24 12.36 5.02
C PHE A 42 1.96 13.37 4.14
N GLY A 43 2.39 14.49 4.75
CA GLY A 43 3.23 15.50 4.10
C GLY A 43 2.48 16.47 3.17
N PRO A 44 3.20 17.47 2.63
CA PRO A 44 2.61 18.50 1.78
C PRO A 44 2.28 17.92 0.39
N GLY A 45 1.01 17.94 0.00
CA GLY A 45 0.56 17.57 -1.35
C GLY A 45 0.75 18.71 -2.35
N ASP A 46 1.97 19.22 -2.48
CA ASP A 46 2.30 20.32 -3.37
C ASP A 46 2.00 19.96 -4.84
N ALA A 47 1.75 20.97 -5.68
CA ALA A 47 1.68 20.78 -7.12
C ALA A 47 3.05 20.31 -7.66
N GLY A 48 3.01 19.24 -8.46
CA GLY A 48 4.18 18.73 -9.17
C GLY A 48 4.55 19.59 -10.38
N TYR A 49 5.67 19.25 -11.01
CA TYR A 49 6.30 20.08 -12.06
C TYR A 49 5.93 19.64 -13.48
N THR A 50 5.27 18.49 -13.65
CA THR A 50 4.95 17.89 -14.95
C THR A 50 3.51 17.40 -14.98
N GLY A 51 2.93 17.29 -16.18
CA GLY A 51 1.57 16.76 -16.34
C GLY A 51 1.42 15.29 -15.92
N GLY A 52 2.50 14.50 -15.99
CA GLY A 52 2.51 13.10 -15.54
C GLY A 52 2.63 12.92 -14.03
N HIS A 53 3.16 13.93 -13.32
CA HIS A 53 3.34 13.89 -11.87
C HIS A 53 2.73 15.17 -11.27
N PRO A 54 1.40 15.22 -11.10
CA PRO A 54 0.69 16.43 -10.68
C PRO A 54 0.92 16.77 -9.21
N ARG A 55 1.55 15.89 -8.43
CA ARG A 55 1.86 16.09 -7.03
C ARG A 55 3.36 15.92 -6.76
N ARG A 56 3.89 16.69 -5.80
CA ARG A 56 5.23 16.52 -5.25
C ARG A 56 5.16 16.62 -3.74
N GLY A 57 6.02 15.89 -3.06
CA GLY A 57 5.95 15.84 -1.61
C GLY A 57 4.75 15.02 -1.14
N GLY A 58 4.94 14.39 0.01
CA GLY A 58 3.92 13.58 0.62
C GLY A 58 3.97 12.11 0.23
N HIS A 59 3.13 11.37 0.93
CA HIS A 59 3.15 9.92 1.02
C HIS A 59 1.72 9.44 1.25
N LEU A 60 1.30 8.39 0.55
CA LEU A 60 0.00 7.76 0.68
C LEU A 60 0.24 6.30 1.06
N SER A 61 -0.27 5.91 2.21
CA SER A 61 -0.30 4.53 2.68
C SER A 61 -1.70 3.98 2.47
N LEU A 62 -1.83 2.99 1.57
CA LEU A 62 -3.10 2.36 1.24
C LEU A 62 -3.10 0.91 1.72
N PRO A 63 -3.79 0.60 2.85
CA PRO A 63 -3.89 -0.76 3.34
C PRO A 63 -4.60 -1.66 2.34
N CYS A 64 -4.20 -2.92 2.32
CA CYS A 64 -4.82 -3.92 1.48
C CYS A 64 -4.67 -5.32 2.07
N TYR A 65 -5.47 -6.25 1.55
CA TYR A 65 -5.31 -7.68 1.81
C TYR A 65 -5.36 -8.45 0.50
N ASP A 66 -4.93 -9.70 0.49
CA ASP A 66 -5.00 -10.56 -0.69
C ASP A 66 -5.99 -11.74 -0.54
N GLU A 67 -6.24 -12.45 -1.64
CA GLU A 67 -7.08 -13.67 -1.69
C GLU A 67 -6.55 -14.82 -0.80
N ASN A 68 -5.26 -14.81 -0.42
CA ASN A 68 -4.66 -15.80 0.48
C ASN A 68 -4.79 -15.43 1.96
N GLY A 69 -5.41 -14.29 2.25
CA GLY A 69 -5.60 -13.76 3.59
C GLY A 69 -4.43 -12.92 4.10
N ASP A 70 -3.41 -12.66 3.29
CA ASP A 70 -2.26 -11.84 3.68
C ASP A 70 -2.62 -10.37 3.71
N VAL A 71 -1.97 -9.61 4.58
CA VAL A 71 -2.18 -8.17 4.74
C VAL A 71 -0.93 -7.40 4.32
N GLY A 72 -1.16 -6.22 3.75
CA GLY A 72 -0.08 -5.35 3.29
C GLY A 72 -0.50 -3.90 3.19
N VAL A 73 0.45 -3.09 2.74
CA VAL A 73 0.25 -1.66 2.48
C VAL A 73 0.90 -1.33 1.14
N LEU A 74 0.13 -0.69 0.26
CA LEU A 74 0.67 -0.01 -0.91
C LEU A 74 1.15 1.37 -0.46
N GLU A 75 2.46 1.54 -0.41
CA GLU A 75 3.10 2.80 -0.06
C GLU A 75 3.41 3.57 -1.33
N THR A 76 2.80 4.74 -1.51
CA THR A 76 3.05 5.62 -2.64
C THR A 76 3.75 6.87 -2.16
N THR A 77 4.93 7.16 -2.70
CA THR A 77 5.70 8.36 -2.34
C THR A 77 5.88 9.26 -3.56
N PHE A 78 5.64 10.56 -3.37
CA PHE A 78 5.71 11.56 -4.43
C PHE A 78 6.99 12.40 -4.28
N HIS A 79 7.96 12.22 -5.17
CA HIS A 79 9.24 12.93 -5.13
C HIS A 79 9.48 13.69 -6.43
N LYS A 80 9.54 15.02 -6.38
CA LYS A 80 9.98 15.95 -7.46
C LYS A 80 9.91 15.40 -8.91
N GLY A 81 8.70 15.06 -9.37
CA GLY A 81 8.48 14.61 -10.75
C GLY A 81 8.57 13.09 -10.96
N GLU A 82 8.54 12.32 -9.87
CA GLU A 82 8.53 10.87 -9.84
C GLU A 82 7.52 10.39 -8.78
N THR A 83 6.88 9.26 -9.06
CA THR A 83 5.98 8.57 -8.15
C THR A 83 6.53 7.17 -7.94
N MET A 84 6.89 6.84 -6.72
CA MET A 84 7.34 5.51 -6.35
C MET A 84 6.18 4.77 -5.66
N VAL A 85 5.94 3.53 -6.05
CA VAL A 85 4.97 2.65 -5.38
C VAL A 85 5.73 1.45 -4.86
N GLU A 86 5.51 1.09 -3.61
CA GLU A 86 6.06 -0.09 -2.94
C GLU A 86 4.91 -0.93 -2.40
N TYR A 87 5.01 -2.26 -2.53
CA TYR A 87 4.11 -3.16 -1.82
C TYR A 87 4.84 -3.69 -0.60
N VAL A 88 4.28 -3.39 0.57
CA VAL A 88 4.86 -3.71 1.87
C VAL A 88 4.03 -4.81 2.50
N THR A 89 4.61 -6.00 2.66
CA THR A 89 3.96 -7.16 3.29
C THR A 89 4.42 -7.31 4.72
N TYR A 90 3.61 -8.00 5.52
CA TYR A 90 3.86 -8.21 6.94
C TYR A 90 3.82 -9.70 7.28
N PRO A 91 4.55 -10.15 8.32
CA PRO A 91 4.45 -11.51 8.81
C PRO A 91 3.01 -11.88 9.24
N ARG A 92 2.67 -13.17 9.13
CA ARG A 92 1.40 -13.71 9.64
C ARG A 92 1.32 -13.80 11.17
N GLU A 93 2.45 -13.61 11.86
CA GLU A 93 2.53 -13.62 13.32
C GLU A 93 2.66 -12.20 13.89
N PRO A 94 2.05 -11.88 15.04
CA PRO A 94 1.21 -12.75 15.86
C PRO A 94 -0.15 -13.05 15.21
N ALA A 95 -0.55 -14.33 15.14
CA ALA A 95 -1.73 -14.78 14.39
C ALA A 95 -3.03 -14.07 14.78
N GLN A 96 -3.20 -13.72 16.06
CA GLN A 96 -4.38 -13.01 16.55
C GLN A 96 -4.46 -11.57 16.01
N VAL A 97 -3.32 -10.89 15.94
CA VAL A 97 -3.22 -9.52 15.40
C VAL A 97 -3.47 -9.57 13.89
N HIS A 98 -2.85 -10.53 13.21
CA HIS A 98 -3.03 -10.71 11.78
C HIS A 98 -4.50 -10.99 11.42
N ALA A 99 -5.15 -11.93 12.10
CA ALA A 99 -6.56 -12.25 11.87
C ALA A 99 -7.50 -11.06 12.16
N ALA A 100 -7.23 -10.31 13.23
CA ALA A 100 -8.00 -9.11 13.54
C ALA A 100 -7.83 -8.01 12.48
N LEU A 101 -6.59 -7.82 12.00
CA LEU A 101 -6.28 -6.84 10.97
C LEU A 101 -6.90 -7.24 9.62
N TYR A 102 -6.74 -8.50 9.18
CA TYR A 102 -7.38 -9.01 7.98
C TYR A 102 -8.89 -8.78 8.00
N LYS A 103 -9.56 -9.16 9.11
CA LYS A 103 -11.00 -8.98 9.26
C LYS A 103 -11.42 -7.51 9.24
N LEU A 104 -10.64 -6.61 9.86
CA LEU A 104 -10.87 -5.17 9.80
C LEU A 104 -10.82 -4.67 8.36
N LEU A 105 -9.80 -5.08 7.59
CA LEU A 105 -9.63 -4.69 6.20
C LEU A 105 -10.76 -5.23 5.31
N GLU A 106 -11.09 -6.52 5.43
CA GLU A 106 -12.19 -7.15 4.70
C GLU A 106 -13.53 -6.46 4.97
N GLN A 107 -13.82 -6.10 6.22
CA GLN A 107 -15.06 -5.42 6.60
C GLN A 107 -15.12 -3.95 6.16
N SER A 108 -13.96 -3.34 5.95
CA SER A 108 -13.84 -1.94 5.53
C SER A 108 -13.71 -1.80 4.00
N GLU A 109 -13.61 -2.91 3.27
CA GLU A 109 -13.60 -2.89 1.82
C GLU A 109 -14.98 -2.43 1.30
N VAL A 110 -15.00 -1.31 0.60
CA VAL A 110 -16.20 -0.83 -0.09
C VAL A 110 -16.36 -1.61 -1.38
N ARG A 111 -17.20 -2.65 -1.36
CA ARG A 111 -17.59 -3.40 -2.56
C ARG A 111 -18.68 -2.63 -3.30
N HIS A 112 -18.32 -1.99 -4.42
CA HIS A 112 -19.27 -1.35 -5.33
C HIS A 112 -19.85 -2.34 -6.33
#